data_AF-A0A8S9GJL2-F1
#
_entry.id   AF-A0A8S9GJL2-F1
#
_cell.length_a   1.000
_cell.length_b   1.000
_cell.length_c   1.000
_cell.angle_alpha   90.00
_cell.angle_beta   90.00
_cell.angle_gamma   90.00
#
_symmetry.space_group_name_H-M   'P 1'
#
loop_
_entity.id
_entity.type
_entity.pdbx_description
1 polymer ?
#
loop_
_entity_poly.entity_id
_entity_poly.type
_entity_poly.pdbx_seq_one_letter_code
_entity_poly.pdbx_strand_id
1 'polypeptide(L)' 'MIRDGDTLISEEEVFELGFFSPNDSSLRYVGIWYQNIQPQTIVWVANRERPLSDHNGAIKLADDGNLVFID' A
#
# COMPACT_ATOMS: atom_id res chain seq x y z
N MET A 1 12.01 4.62 -1.76
CA MET A 1 11.40 3.38 -2.28
C MET A 1 10.74 2.71 -1.08
N ILE A 2 9.49 2.31 -1.21
CA ILE A 2 8.72 1.60 -0.17
C ILE A 2 8.50 0.19 -0.71
N ARG A 3 8.94 -0.82 0.00
CA ARG A 3 8.74 -2.23 -0.35
C ARG A 3 7.61 -2.83 0.46
N ASP A 4 7.21 -4.03 0.08
CA ASP A 4 6.30 -4.82 0.89
C ASP A 4 6.84 -5.02 2.31
N GLY A 5 6.01 -4.73 3.32
CA GLY A 5 6.39 -4.67 4.73
C GLY A 5 6.82 -3.29 5.23
N ASP A 6 7.21 -2.37 4.33
CA ASP A 6 7.42 -0.96 4.70
C ASP A 6 6.08 -0.21 4.70
N THR A 7 5.92 0.74 5.63
CA THR A 7 4.75 1.61 5.68
C THR A 7 5.13 3.07 5.90
N LEU A 8 4.22 3.97 5.54
CA LEU A 8 4.27 5.38 5.88
C LEU A 8 3.12 5.71 6.81
N ILE A 9 3.44 6.19 7.99
CA ILE A 9 2.47 6.66 8.98
C ILE A 9 2.35 8.17 8.84
N SER A 10 1.12 8.68 8.79
CA SER A 10 0.86 10.12 8.81
C SER A 10 1.39 10.74 10.10
N GLU A 11 1.79 12.01 10.09
CA GLU A 11 2.35 12.71 11.27
C GLU A 11 1.50 12.57 12.55
N GLU A 12 0.17 12.62 12.41
CA GLU A 12 -0.79 12.49 13.51
C GLU A 12 -1.23 11.04 13.80
N GLU A 13 -0.58 10.05 13.20
CA GLU A 13 -0.88 8.61 13.36
C GLU A 13 -2.35 8.25 13.11
N VAL A 14 -3.03 9.00 12.25
CA VAL A 14 -4.42 8.74 11.85
C VAL A 14 -4.47 7.74 10.71
N PHE A 15 -3.58 7.90 9.73
CA PHE A 15 -3.53 7.10 8.51
C PHE A 15 -2.19 6.39 8.33
N GLU A 16 -2.25 5.24 7.69
CA GLU A 16 -1.09 4.47 7.27
C GLU A 16 -1.23 4.08 5.81
N LEU A 17 -0.15 4.23 5.06
CA LEU A 17 -0.01 3.78 3.69
C LEU A 17 0.95 2.61 3.62
N GLY A 18 0.59 1.56 2.89
CA GLY A 18 1.47 0.45 2.63
C GLY A 18 0.82 -0.63 1.77
N PHE A 19 1.49 -1.78 1.70
CA PHE A 19 0.96 -2.94 1.00
C PHE A 19 0.06 -3.77 1.92
N PHE A 20 -1.01 -4.35 1.38
CA PHE A 20 -1.91 -5.25 2.10
C PHE A 20 -2.47 -6.34 1.19
N SER A 21 -3.07 -7.36 1.80
CA SER A 21 -3.87 -8.39 1.14
C SER A 21 -5.30 -8.38 1.70
N PRO A 22 -6.34 -8.36 0.86
CA PRO A 22 -7.71 -8.54 1.33
C PRO A 22 -8.01 -10.01 1.61
N ASN A 23 -8.51 -10.31 2.82
CA ASN A 23 -8.92 -11.64 3.25
C ASN A 23 -7.84 -12.72 2.99
N ASP A 24 -8.23 -13.91 2.52
CA ASP A 24 -7.33 -15.03 2.20
C ASP A 24 -6.74 -14.94 0.77
N SER A 25 -6.60 -13.73 0.22
CA SER A 25 -5.99 -13.52 -1.10
C SER A 25 -4.48 -13.39 -1.01
N SER A 26 -3.76 -13.99 -1.98
CA SER A 26 -2.33 -13.72 -2.18
C SER A 26 -2.06 -12.45 -2.99
N LEU A 27 -3.11 -11.80 -3.51
CA LEU A 27 -2.99 -10.58 -4.31
C LEU A 27 -2.61 -9.39 -3.43
N ARG A 28 -1.61 -8.63 -3.87
CA ARG A 28 -1.11 -7.46 -3.16
C ARG A 28 -1.61 -6.16 -3.75
N TYR A 29 -2.05 -5.30 -2.84
CA TYR A 29 -2.55 -3.97 -3.13
C TYR A 29 -1.79 -2.94 -2.32
N VAL A 30 -1.71 -1.73 -2.83
CA VAL A 30 -1.29 -0.55 -2.09
C VAL A 30 -2.52 0.23 -1.69
N GLY A 31 -2.62 0.56 -0.41
CA GLY A 31 -3.78 1.27 0.13
C GLY A 31 -3.41 2.22 1.25
N ILE A 32 -4.42 2.97 1.67
CA ILE A 32 -4.40 3.79 2.87
C ILE A 32 -5.49 3.26 3.80
N TRP A 33 -5.19 3.15 5.09
CA TRP A 33 -6.12 2.73 6.13
C TRP A 33 -5.93 3.55 7.40
N TYR A 34 -6.85 3.37 8.36
CA TYR A 34 -6.71 3.96 9.70
C TYR A 34 -5.69 3.17 10.52
N GLN A 35 -4.63 3.82 11.01
CA GLN A 35 -3.53 3.20 11.77
C GLN A 35 -4.03 2.42 12.99
N ASN A 36 -4.94 3.03 13.75
CA ASN A 36 -5.31 2.59 15.09
C ASN A 36 -6.69 1.90 15.15
N ILE A 37 -7.25 1.47 14.02
CA ILE A 37 -8.58 0.82 13.95
C ILE A 37 -8.44 -0.63 13.48
N GLN A 38 -8.96 -1.56 14.30
CA GLN A 38 -9.08 -2.98 13.95
C GLN A 38 -10.56 -3.42 13.91
N PRO A 39 -10.98 -4.25 12.94
CA PRO A 39 -10.19 -4.72 11.80
C PRO A 39 -9.80 -3.58 10.85
N GLN A 40 -8.69 -3.77 10.14
CA GLN A 40 -8.11 -2.74 9.27
C GLN A 40 -9.15 -2.24 8.26
N THR A 41 -9.44 -0.94 8.30
CA THR A 41 -10.44 -0.31 7.44
C THR A 41 -9.73 0.45 6.32
N ILE A 42 -9.79 -0.09 5.11
CA ILE A 42 -9.17 0.48 3.91
C ILE A 42 -10.01 1.65 3.37
N VAL A 43 -9.42 2.85 3.30
CA VAL A 43 -10.11 4.07 2.83
C VAL A 43 -9.76 4.42 1.38
N TRP A 44 -8.62 3.96 0.87
CA TRP A 44 -8.20 4.17 -0.52
C TRP A 44 -7.33 3.01 -1.02
N VAL A 45 -7.39 2.73 -2.33
CA VAL A 45 -6.61 1.66 -2.99
C VAL A 45 -6.06 2.17 -4.31
N ALA A 46 -4.74 2.09 -4.49
CA ALA A 46 -4.04 2.66 -5.63
C ALA A 46 -4.18 1.78 -6.89
N ASN A 47 -3.88 0.50 -6.77
CA ASN A 47 -3.83 -0.47 -7.86
C ASN A 47 -5.04 -1.41 -7.85
N ARG A 48 -6.23 -0.88 -7.58
CA ARG A 48 -7.49 -1.65 -7.42
C ARG A 48 -7.78 -2.59 -8.59
N GLU A 49 -7.55 -2.13 -9.81
CA GLU A 49 -7.83 -2.89 -11.04
C GLU A 49 -6.66 -3.77 -11.49
N ARG A 50 -5.46 -3.59 -10.91
CA ARG A 50 -4.22 -4.27 -11.30
C ARG A 50 -3.40 -4.66 -10.06
N PRO A 51 -3.87 -5.63 -9.27
CA PRO A 51 -3.12 -6.15 -8.14
C PRO A 51 -1.81 -6.81 -8.57
N LEU A 52 -0.87 -6.89 -7.64
CA LEU A 52 0.36 -7.68 -7.81
C LEU A 52 0.11 -9.12 -7.36
N SER A 53 0.77 -10.08 -8.02
CA SER A 53 0.64 -11.51 -7.71
C SER A 53 1.58 -12.02 -6.63
N ASP A 54 2.57 -11.21 -6.24
CA ASP A 54 3.59 -11.56 -5.25
C ASP A 54 3.91 -10.38 -4.32
N HIS A 55 4.95 -10.55 -3.50
CA HIS A 55 5.41 -9.59 -2.47
C HIS A 55 6.67 -8.84 -2.89
N ASN A 56 7.07 -8.92 -4.16
CA ASN A 56 8.28 -8.28 -4.67
C ASN A 56 8.04 -6.83 -5.10
N GLY A 57 6.77 -6.43 -5.15
CA GLY A 57 6.34 -5.08 -5.48
C GLY A 57 6.97 -3.99 -4.65
N ALA A 58 7.21 -2.85 -5.31
CA ALA A 58 7.68 -1.64 -4.67
C ALA A 58 7.07 -0.38 -5.27
N ILE A 59 6.94 0.64 -4.42
CA ILE A 59 6.53 1.99 -4.82
C ILE A 59 7.77 2.88 -4.80
N LYS A 60 7.97 3.66 -5.86
CA LYS A 60 8.95 4.75 -5.87
C LYS A 60 8.37 6.02 -6.46
N LEU A 61 8.96 7.14 -6.05
CA LEU A 61 8.86 8.38 -6.79
C LEU A 61 9.86 8.29 -7.95
N ALA A 62 9.36 8.39 -9.18
CA ALA A 62 10.20 8.50 -10.37
C ALA A 62 10.78 9.91 -10.49
N ASP A 63 11.80 10.07 -11.33
CA ASP A 63 12.53 11.35 -11.48
C ASP A 63 11.64 12.48 -12.03
N ASP A 64 10.53 12.13 -12.68
CA ASP A 64 9.52 13.05 -13.19
C ASP A 64 8.46 13.44 -12.12
N GLY A 65 8.62 12.97 -10.88
CA GLY A 65 7.72 13.23 -9.76
C GLY A 65 6.48 12.34 -9.74
N ASN A 66 6.36 11.36 -10.64
CA ASN A 66 5.25 10.42 -10.62
C ASN A 66 5.50 9.28 -9.63
N LEU A 67 4.47 8.89 -8.90
CA LEU A 67 4.51 7.69 -8.07
C LEU A 67 4.27 6.47 -8.98
N VAL A 68 5.25 5.57 -9.05
CA VAL A 68 5.21 4.40 -9.94
C VAL A 68 5.35 3.09 -9.15
N PHE A 69 4.69 2.06 -9.66
CA PHE A 69 4.82 0.68 -9.22
C PHE A 69 5.95 0.01 -9.98
N ILE A 70 6.76 -0.75 -9.24
CA ILE A 70 7.78 -1.64 -9.80
C ILE A 70 7.42 -3.04 -9.31
N ASP A 71 7.45 -3.99 -10.23
CA ASP A 71 7.36 -5.43 -9.98
C ASP A 71 8.78 -6.03 -9.99
#